data_AF-A0A3A8LIX0-F1
#
_entry.id   AF-A0A3A8LIX0-F1
#
_cell.length_a   1.000
_cell.length_b   1.000
_cell.length_c   1.000
_cell.angle_alpha   90.00
_cell.angle_beta   90.00
_cell.angle_gamma   90.00
#
_symmetry.space_group_name_H-M   'P 1'
#
loop_
_entity.id
_entity.type
_entity.pdbx_description
1 polymer ?
#
loop_
_entity_poly.entity_id
_entity_poly.type
_entity_poly.pdbx_seq_one_letter_code
_entity_poly.pdbx_strand_id
1 'polypeptide(L)'
;MRFRKPTTQWTGAALAGALLLPAAALANEAHVYGIASFGGAGQCDADSHSVHTKTAQVVADYFTSLKNAGQWTDVRTLNNGLARTDLWTDAAKGEAVDAKDAQLNAGVDDADVVFVHTHGGHNTAYNRSWLVMGTNVDSCEAITDIHMRLGNGKLDIAVVKACQSGNIEIWEQGGYRQLVTSTSGFSIWNAFHGDSSCGNFVKRYLDDYTASSKNDGVGENWIDEAYDWGVFKDDCPVSIVFGETKALRKSMFEAGGWKDRKNTGSKTGSSYFFVGGCDPDSGRSLP
;
A
#
# COMPACT_ATOMS: atom_id res chain seq x y z
N MET A 1 76.59 -24.12 2.22
CA MET A 1 75.53 -23.56 1.36
C MET A 1 75.47 -22.05 1.56
N ARG A 2 75.73 -21.26 0.50
CA ARG A 2 75.36 -19.84 0.46
C ARG A 2 73.89 -19.77 0.07
N PHE A 3 73.07 -18.95 0.74
CA PHE A 3 72.18 -18.00 0.07
C PHE A 3 71.87 -16.78 0.96
N ARG A 4 71.58 -15.68 0.25
CA ARG A 4 71.70 -14.26 0.56
C ARG A 4 70.68 -13.70 1.57
N LYS A 5 71.11 -12.68 2.34
CA LYS A 5 70.31 -11.51 2.78
C LYS A 5 70.38 -10.42 1.67
N PRO A 6 69.60 -9.31 1.64
CA PRO A 6 68.29 -8.99 2.24
C PRO A 6 67.37 -8.17 1.25
N THR A 7 66.31 -7.58 1.82
CA THR A 7 65.59 -6.33 1.45
C THR A 7 64.67 -6.29 0.22
N THR A 8 63.39 -6.06 0.50
CA THR A 8 62.57 -5.12 -0.28
C THR A 8 61.53 -4.43 0.61
N GLN A 9 61.70 -3.12 0.79
CA GLN A 9 60.65 -2.20 1.22
C GLN A 9 59.54 -2.18 0.17
N TRP A 10 58.28 -2.20 0.61
CA TRP A 10 57.14 -1.87 -0.23
C TRP A 10 56.64 -0.48 0.16
N THR A 11 57.16 0.52 -0.54
CA THR A 11 56.47 1.81 -0.75
C THR A 11 55.70 1.69 -2.06
N GLY A 12 54.38 1.88 -2.06
CA GLY A 12 53.64 1.95 -3.31
C GLY A 12 52.14 1.74 -3.19
N ALA A 13 51.42 2.86 -3.07
CA ALA A 13 50.15 3.16 -3.71
C ALA A 13 49.09 2.04 -3.87
N ALA A 14 48.02 2.14 -3.06
CA ALA A 14 46.67 1.73 -3.45
C ALA A 14 45.63 2.63 -2.76
N LEU A 15 45.72 3.94 -3.04
CA LEU A 15 44.72 4.95 -2.67
C LEU A 15 44.18 5.59 -3.95
N ALA A 16 43.49 4.80 -4.76
CA ALA A 16 42.67 5.26 -5.88
C ALA A 16 41.82 4.08 -6.33
N GLY A 17 40.52 4.07 -6.01
CA GLY A 17 39.65 2.98 -6.47
C GLY A 17 38.32 2.81 -5.75
N ALA A 18 38.06 3.53 -4.66
CA ALA A 18 36.68 3.69 -4.19
C ALA A 18 35.99 4.74 -5.06
N LEU A 19 35.67 4.34 -6.29
CA LEU A 19 34.57 4.95 -7.03
C LEU A 19 33.38 4.95 -6.08
N LEU A 20 33.05 6.15 -5.60
CA LEU A 20 31.74 6.51 -5.09
C LEU A 20 30.75 6.15 -6.20
N LEU A 21 30.31 4.90 -6.24
CA LEU A 21 28.99 4.61 -6.75
C LEU A 21 28.08 5.43 -5.85
N PRO A 22 27.32 6.41 -6.36
CA PRO A 22 26.10 6.71 -5.67
C PRO A 22 25.37 5.37 -5.67
N ALA A 23 25.23 4.75 -4.49
CA ALA A 23 24.03 3.98 -4.28
C ALA A 23 22.94 4.96 -4.73
N ALA A 24 22.32 4.72 -5.89
CA ALA A 24 21.06 5.37 -6.19
C ALA A 24 20.24 5.02 -4.95
N ALA A 25 20.09 5.98 -4.04
CA ALA A 25 19.19 5.81 -2.93
C ALA A 25 17.89 5.45 -3.61
N LEU A 26 17.45 4.19 -3.43
CA LEU A 26 16.21 3.71 -4.02
C LEU A 26 15.18 4.79 -3.67
N ALA A 27 14.69 5.47 -4.71
CA ALA A 27 13.82 6.61 -4.51
C ALA A 27 12.61 6.10 -3.75
N ASN A 28 12.35 6.67 -2.57
CA ASN A 28 11.15 6.32 -1.82
C ASN A 28 10.06 7.30 -2.21
N GLU A 29 8.99 6.79 -2.77
CA GLU A 29 7.93 7.57 -3.41
C GLU A 29 6.57 7.18 -2.80
N ALA A 30 5.74 8.19 -2.54
CA ALA A 30 4.41 7.99 -1.98
C ALA A 30 3.34 8.66 -2.85
N HIS A 31 2.34 7.90 -3.25
CA HIS A 31 1.13 8.42 -3.89
C HIS A 31 -0.05 8.38 -2.92
N VAL A 32 -0.73 9.52 -2.77
CA VAL A 32 -1.76 9.72 -1.75
C VAL A 32 -3.04 10.22 -2.42
N TYR A 33 -4.07 9.39 -2.40
CA TYR A 33 -5.35 9.61 -3.06
C TYR A 33 -6.43 9.93 -2.03
N GLY A 34 -7.08 11.09 -2.18
CA GLY A 34 -8.29 11.43 -1.45
C GLY A 34 -9.44 11.66 -2.41
N ILE A 35 -10.29 10.65 -2.59
CA ILE A 35 -11.38 10.69 -3.59
C ILE A 35 -12.68 11.08 -2.89
N ALA A 36 -13.10 12.33 -2.97
CA ALA A 36 -14.22 12.90 -2.21
C ALA A 36 -15.43 13.32 -3.04
N SER A 37 -15.38 13.30 -4.38
CA SER A 37 -16.47 13.79 -5.25
C SER A 37 -16.90 12.72 -6.23
N PHE A 38 -18.19 12.44 -6.22
CA PHE A 38 -18.82 11.34 -6.95
C PHE A 38 -20.15 11.80 -7.62
N GLY A 39 -20.99 12.62 -6.98
CA GLY A 39 -22.33 12.97 -7.50
C GLY A 39 -22.42 14.08 -8.58
N GLY A 40 -21.36 14.38 -9.34
CA GLY A 40 -21.32 15.44 -10.36
C GLY A 40 -21.41 14.96 -11.82
N ALA A 41 -21.58 15.89 -12.77
CA ALA A 41 -21.53 15.56 -14.20
C ALA A 41 -20.14 14.99 -14.56
N GLY A 42 -20.11 13.78 -15.12
CA GLY A 42 -18.86 13.07 -15.44
C GLY A 42 -18.21 12.35 -14.24
N GLN A 43 -18.91 12.28 -13.10
CA GLN A 43 -18.47 11.56 -11.91
C GLN A 43 -19.32 10.29 -11.69
N CYS A 44 -18.97 9.53 -10.67
CA CYS A 44 -19.56 8.22 -10.37
C CYS A 44 -20.71 8.31 -9.37
N ASP A 45 -21.78 7.56 -9.56
CA ASP A 45 -22.99 7.68 -8.71
C ASP A 45 -22.77 7.13 -7.27
N ALA A 46 -22.17 7.95 -6.40
CA ALA A 46 -21.94 7.67 -4.99
C ALA A 46 -21.95 8.96 -4.15
N ASP A 47 -22.02 8.82 -2.83
CA ASP A 47 -22.06 9.95 -1.91
C ASP A 47 -20.70 10.64 -1.76
N SER A 48 -20.69 11.97 -1.78
CA SER A 48 -19.44 12.75 -1.69
C SER A 48 -19.04 13.06 -0.25
N HIS A 49 -17.81 12.70 0.14
CA HIS A 49 -17.31 12.81 1.51
C HIS A 49 -16.02 13.64 1.61
N SER A 50 -16.13 14.87 2.13
CA SER A 50 -14.96 15.77 2.29
C SER A 50 -13.87 15.24 3.23
N VAL A 51 -14.19 14.24 4.06
CA VAL A 51 -13.20 13.62 4.95
C VAL A 51 -12.13 12.85 4.18
N HIS A 52 -12.42 12.34 2.98
CA HIS A 52 -11.48 11.56 2.18
C HIS A 52 -10.24 12.40 1.81
N THR A 53 -10.43 13.65 1.38
CA THR A 53 -9.31 14.57 1.09
C THR A 53 -8.59 15.05 2.35
N LYS A 54 -9.32 15.31 3.45
CA LYS A 54 -8.73 15.79 4.71
C LYS A 54 -7.79 14.78 5.37
N THR A 55 -8.07 13.50 5.19
CA THR A 55 -7.33 12.38 5.78
C THR A 55 -6.20 11.93 4.86
N ALA A 56 -6.42 11.95 3.54
CA ALA A 56 -5.33 11.89 2.57
C ALA A 56 -4.29 12.99 2.83
N GLN A 57 -4.71 14.21 3.18
CA GLN A 57 -3.78 15.27 3.53
C GLN A 57 -2.91 14.93 4.74
N VAL A 58 -3.44 14.28 5.80
CA VAL A 58 -2.65 13.86 6.98
C VAL A 58 -1.50 12.94 6.55
N VAL A 59 -1.80 11.96 5.70
CA VAL A 59 -0.78 11.03 5.20
C VAL A 59 0.23 11.73 4.30
N ALA A 60 -0.24 12.63 3.42
CA ALA A 60 0.63 13.43 2.56
C ALA A 60 1.56 14.35 3.35
N ASP A 61 1.08 14.98 4.43
CA ASP A 61 1.85 15.85 5.31
C ASP A 61 2.98 15.07 5.99
N TYR A 62 2.70 13.85 6.46
CA TYR A 62 3.71 12.96 7.04
C TYR A 62 4.84 12.66 6.03
N PHE A 63 4.52 12.13 4.84
CA PHE A 63 5.54 11.81 3.85
C PHE A 63 6.27 13.08 3.36
N THR A 64 5.58 14.21 3.28
CA THR A 64 6.19 15.51 2.96
C THR A 64 7.20 15.92 4.02
N SER A 65 6.92 15.67 5.30
CA SER A 65 7.88 15.90 6.38
C SER A 65 9.14 15.02 6.24
N LEU A 66 8.98 13.74 5.86
CA LEU A 66 10.10 12.85 5.57
C LEU A 66 10.90 13.33 4.35
N LYS A 67 10.22 13.79 3.30
CA LYS A 67 10.85 14.36 2.10
C LYS A 67 11.69 15.59 2.45
N ASN A 68 11.12 16.52 3.24
CA ASN A 68 11.82 17.72 3.70
C ASN A 68 13.02 17.40 4.60
N ALA A 69 12.97 16.28 5.34
CA ALA A 69 14.08 15.78 6.14
C ALA A 69 15.11 14.96 5.34
N GLY A 70 14.95 14.83 4.01
CA GLY A 70 15.83 14.03 3.15
C GLY A 70 15.71 12.51 3.37
N GLN A 71 14.60 12.06 3.96
CA GLN A 71 14.32 10.65 4.27
C GLN A 71 13.34 10.01 3.28
N TRP A 72 12.84 10.80 2.33
CA TRP A 72 11.91 10.41 1.28
C TRP A 72 12.21 11.22 0.02
N THR A 73 11.87 10.69 -1.15
CA THR A 73 12.26 11.32 -2.42
C THR A 73 11.10 12.08 -3.05
N ASP A 74 9.92 11.47 -3.12
CA ASP A 74 8.76 12.13 -3.71
C ASP A 74 7.43 11.82 -3.02
N VAL A 75 6.52 12.79 -3.06
CA VAL A 75 5.17 12.68 -2.50
C VAL A 75 4.21 13.34 -3.46
N ARG A 76 3.16 12.62 -3.83
CA ARG A 76 2.14 13.12 -4.74
C ARG A 76 0.78 12.98 -4.12
N THR A 77 0.04 14.07 -4.15
CA THR A 77 -1.37 14.06 -3.79
C THR A 77 -2.20 14.08 -5.07
N LEU A 78 -3.03 13.06 -5.25
CA LEU A 78 -3.85 12.86 -6.43
C LEU A 78 -5.32 13.04 -6.02
N ASN A 79 -6.04 13.92 -6.74
CA ASN A 79 -7.42 14.29 -6.44
C ASN A 79 -8.43 13.48 -7.29
N ASN A 80 -9.72 13.76 -7.13
CA ASN A 80 -10.83 13.09 -7.86
C ASN A 80 -10.62 12.97 -9.37
N GLY A 81 -10.08 14.01 -10.02
CA GLY A 81 -9.88 14.02 -11.48
C GLY A 81 -8.69 13.17 -11.93
N LEU A 82 -7.77 12.87 -11.00
CA LEU A 82 -6.60 12.04 -11.21
C LEU A 82 -6.79 10.62 -10.66
N ALA A 83 -7.73 10.38 -9.75
CA ALA A 83 -8.02 9.06 -9.21
C ALA A 83 -9.01 8.30 -10.10
N ARG A 84 -8.49 7.83 -11.23
CA ARG A 84 -9.23 7.16 -12.31
C ARG A 84 -8.84 5.69 -12.38
N THR A 85 -9.74 4.80 -12.78
CA THR A 85 -9.46 3.35 -12.90
C THR A 85 -8.30 3.04 -13.84
N ASP A 86 -8.04 3.86 -14.86
CA ASP A 86 -6.89 3.67 -15.76
C ASP A 86 -5.55 3.69 -15.01
N LEU A 87 -5.39 4.53 -13.97
CA LEU A 87 -4.22 4.53 -13.08
C LEU A 87 -4.13 3.33 -12.14
N TRP A 88 -5.21 2.55 -12.00
CA TRP A 88 -5.27 1.33 -11.19
C TRP A 88 -5.29 0.05 -12.05
N THR A 89 -5.45 0.19 -13.37
CA THR A 89 -5.63 -0.93 -14.28
C THR A 89 -4.29 -1.40 -14.82
N ASP A 90 -3.97 -2.66 -14.54
CA ASP A 90 -2.80 -3.37 -15.06
C ASP A 90 -3.09 -3.88 -16.49
N ALA A 91 -2.19 -3.56 -17.42
CA ALA A 91 -2.25 -4.00 -18.81
C ALA A 91 -2.35 -5.53 -18.97
N ALA A 92 -1.79 -6.28 -18.02
CA ALA A 92 -1.72 -7.73 -18.00
C ALA A 92 -3.00 -8.41 -17.49
N LYS A 93 -4.06 -7.64 -17.17
CA LYS A 93 -5.43 -8.16 -16.92
C LYS A 93 -6.28 -8.30 -18.18
N GLY A 94 -5.78 -7.85 -19.33
CA GLY A 94 -6.39 -8.05 -20.65
C GLY A 94 -7.31 -6.88 -21.07
N GLU A 95 -7.20 -6.49 -22.34
CA GLU A 95 -7.97 -5.43 -23.03
C GLU A 95 -8.13 -4.07 -22.31
N ALA A 96 -7.25 -3.74 -21.36
CA ALA A 96 -7.15 -2.38 -20.86
C ALA A 96 -6.48 -1.49 -21.92
N VAL A 97 -7.30 -0.95 -22.84
CA VAL A 97 -6.86 -0.08 -23.96
C VAL A 97 -6.03 1.11 -23.46
N ASP A 98 -6.26 1.54 -22.22
CA ASP A 98 -5.58 2.66 -21.58
C ASP A 98 -5.04 2.33 -20.16
N ALA A 99 -4.54 1.12 -19.91
CA ALA A 99 -3.87 0.78 -18.64
C ALA A 99 -2.68 1.70 -18.32
N LYS A 100 -2.69 2.32 -17.14
CA LYS A 100 -1.71 3.33 -16.68
C LYS A 100 -1.25 3.11 -15.24
N ASP A 101 -1.45 1.92 -14.67
CA ASP A 101 -0.94 1.55 -13.35
C ASP A 101 0.58 1.72 -13.20
N ALA A 102 1.34 1.43 -14.24
CA ALA A 102 2.79 1.63 -14.31
C ALA A 102 3.19 2.97 -14.96
N GLN A 103 2.24 3.88 -15.20
CA GLN A 103 2.55 5.17 -15.80
C GLN A 103 3.44 5.99 -14.85
N LEU A 104 4.64 6.32 -15.32
CA LEU A 104 5.54 7.22 -14.61
C LEU A 104 4.78 8.48 -14.19
N ASN A 105 5.00 8.89 -12.95
CA ASN A 105 4.49 10.10 -12.33
C ASN A 105 2.99 10.09 -11.97
N ALA A 106 2.27 8.97 -12.14
CA ALA A 106 0.82 8.94 -11.90
C ALA A 106 0.26 7.59 -11.45
N GLY A 107 0.74 6.49 -12.02
CA GLY A 107 0.19 5.16 -11.80
C GLY A 107 0.32 4.67 -10.35
N VAL A 108 -0.58 3.78 -9.96
CA VAL A 108 -0.59 3.18 -8.60
C VAL A 108 0.69 2.39 -8.34
N ASP A 109 1.24 1.73 -9.35
CA ASP A 109 2.48 0.96 -9.24
C ASP A 109 3.76 1.79 -9.41
N ASP A 110 3.66 3.10 -9.62
CA ASP A 110 4.83 3.97 -9.78
C ASP A 110 5.44 4.45 -8.44
N ALA A 111 4.74 4.30 -7.32
CA ALA A 111 5.22 4.65 -5.99
C ALA A 111 5.50 3.41 -5.13
N ASP A 112 6.42 3.49 -4.17
CA ASP A 112 6.65 2.42 -3.19
C ASP A 112 5.47 2.23 -2.22
N VAL A 113 4.81 3.35 -1.90
CA VAL A 113 3.70 3.40 -0.95
C VAL A 113 2.52 4.11 -1.60
N VAL A 114 1.35 3.48 -1.54
CA VAL A 114 0.08 4.09 -1.90
C VAL A 114 -0.80 4.20 -0.67
N PHE A 115 -1.39 5.37 -0.47
CA PHE A 115 -2.54 5.55 0.40
C PHE A 115 -3.74 5.98 -0.44
N VAL A 116 -4.89 5.34 -0.25
CA VAL A 116 -6.15 5.78 -0.83
C VAL A 116 -7.23 5.84 0.24
N HIS A 117 -7.99 6.94 0.24
CA HIS A 117 -9.25 7.03 0.95
C HIS A 117 -10.38 7.32 -0.03
N THR A 118 -11.32 6.37 -0.11
CA THR A 118 -12.49 6.41 -0.99
C THR A 118 -13.60 5.50 -0.44
N HIS A 119 -14.72 5.41 -1.14
CA HIS A 119 -15.71 4.37 -0.91
C HIS A 119 -15.26 3.02 -1.47
N GLY A 120 -15.81 1.94 -0.96
CA GLY A 120 -15.53 0.60 -1.47
C GLY A 120 -16.67 -0.35 -1.20
N GLY A 121 -16.49 -1.58 -1.67
CA GLY A 121 -17.42 -2.67 -1.40
C GLY A 121 -16.81 -4.01 -1.77
N HIS A 122 -17.55 -5.08 -1.54
CA HIS A 122 -17.17 -6.43 -1.93
C HIS A 122 -18.32 -7.22 -2.56
N ASN A 123 -17.96 -8.26 -3.30
CA ASN A 123 -18.91 -9.19 -3.90
C ASN A 123 -18.36 -10.61 -3.78
N THR A 124 -18.97 -11.39 -2.88
CA THR A 124 -18.61 -12.78 -2.60
C THR A 124 -18.99 -13.75 -3.71
N ALA A 125 -19.90 -13.39 -4.62
CA ALA A 125 -20.23 -14.23 -5.77
C ALA A 125 -19.11 -14.21 -6.83
N TYR A 126 -18.34 -13.11 -6.88
CA TYR A 126 -17.21 -12.94 -7.80
C TYR A 126 -15.84 -12.89 -7.10
N ASN A 127 -15.80 -13.07 -5.78
CA ASN A 127 -14.56 -13.07 -5.00
C ASN A 127 -13.69 -11.83 -5.23
N ARG A 128 -14.31 -10.65 -5.19
CA ARG A 128 -13.63 -9.38 -5.43
C ARG A 128 -14.08 -8.29 -4.47
N SER A 129 -13.18 -7.33 -4.26
CA SER A 129 -13.50 -6.02 -3.70
C SER A 129 -13.26 -4.93 -4.75
N TRP A 130 -13.82 -3.76 -4.51
CA TRP A 130 -13.62 -2.61 -5.37
C TRP A 130 -13.47 -1.32 -4.59
N LEU A 131 -12.91 -0.32 -5.27
CA LEU A 131 -12.74 1.04 -4.82
C LEU A 131 -13.50 1.95 -5.77
N VAL A 132 -14.32 2.85 -5.25
CA VAL A 132 -15.06 3.81 -6.08
C VAL A 132 -14.10 4.91 -6.55
N MET A 133 -14.13 5.20 -7.85
CA MET A 133 -13.31 6.22 -8.49
C MET A 133 -14.10 7.52 -8.69
N GLY A 134 -13.40 8.65 -8.82
CA GLY A 134 -14.03 9.98 -8.84
C GLY A 134 -14.59 10.40 -10.20
N THR A 135 -14.37 9.62 -11.26
CA THR A 135 -14.72 9.95 -12.65
C THR A 135 -15.27 8.73 -13.38
N ASN A 136 -16.26 8.93 -14.26
CA ASN A 136 -16.84 7.85 -15.05
C ASN A 136 -16.19 7.67 -16.44
N VAL A 137 -15.23 8.54 -16.80
CA VAL A 137 -14.58 8.55 -18.12
C VAL A 137 -13.88 7.22 -18.43
N ASP A 138 -13.33 6.55 -17.40
CA ASP A 138 -12.49 5.35 -17.54
C ASP A 138 -12.97 4.18 -16.66
N SER A 139 -14.26 4.17 -16.27
CA SER A 139 -14.95 3.33 -15.25
C SER A 139 -14.99 3.93 -13.83
N CYS A 140 -16.05 3.57 -13.08
CA CYS A 140 -16.31 4.07 -11.74
C CYS A 140 -15.71 3.25 -10.61
N GLU A 141 -15.04 2.15 -10.94
CA GLU A 141 -14.58 1.19 -9.94
C GLU A 141 -13.24 0.62 -10.37
N ALA A 142 -12.26 0.66 -9.47
CA ALA A 142 -11.08 -0.19 -9.57
C ALA A 142 -11.39 -1.49 -8.80
N ILE A 143 -11.21 -2.65 -9.43
CA ILE A 143 -11.70 -3.95 -8.94
C ILE A 143 -10.51 -4.90 -8.85
N THR A 144 -10.39 -5.63 -7.74
CA THR A 144 -9.18 -6.41 -7.39
C THR A 144 -8.81 -7.50 -8.40
N ASP A 145 -9.78 -8.14 -9.06
CA ASP A 145 -9.53 -9.23 -10.00
C ASP A 145 -9.56 -8.79 -11.47
N ILE A 146 -10.27 -7.71 -11.79
CA ILE A 146 -10.41 -7.16 -13.15
C ILE A 146 -9.33 -6.12 -13.47
N HIS A 147 -9.10 -5.17 -12.57
CA HIS A 147 -8.24 -4.02 -12.86
C HIS A 147 -6.85 -4.19 -12.25
N MET A 148 -6.77 -4.66 -11.01
CA MET A 148 -5.53 -4.55 -10.24
C MET A 148 -4.64 -5.80 -10.38
N ARG A 149 -3.38 -5.60 -10.76
CA ARG A 149 -2.28 -6.51 -10.45
C ARG A 149 -1.09 -5.63 -10.04
N LEU A 150 -0.74 -5.73 -8.77
CA LEU A 150 0.18 -4.84 -8.08
C LEU A 150 1.56 -5.47 -7.97
N GLY A 151 2.56 -4.60 -7.85
CA GLY A 151 3.97 -4.94 -7.69
C GLY A 151 4.62 -5.48 -8.96
N ASN A 152 4.05 -5.19 -10.13
CA ASN A 152 4.73 -5.27 -11.43
C ASN A 152 5.64 -4.03 -11.66
N GLY A 153 5.44 -2.95 -10.90
CA GLY A 153 6.25 -1.74 -10.80
C GLY A 153 7.03 -1.64 -9.48
N LYS A 154 6.96 -0.48 -8.81
CA LYS A 154 7.68 -0.18 -7.55
C LYS A 154 6.88 -0.47 -6.27
N LEU A 155 5.56 -0.61 -6.38
CA LEU A 155 4.68 -0.68 -5.22
C LEU A 155 4.98 -1.88 -4.31
N ASP A 156 5.14 -1.58 -3.02
CA ASP A 156 5.34 -2.57 -1.95
C ASP A 156 4.20 -2.53 -0.93
N ILE A 157 3.72 -1.33 -0.59
CA ILE A 157 2.74 -1.12 0.48
C ILE A 157 1.52 -0.33 -0.03
N ALA A 158 0.32 -0.88 0.17
CA ALA A 158 -0.93 -0.17 -0.07
C ALA A 158 -1.73 -0.06 1.23
N VAL A 159 -2.20 1.16 1.52
CA VAL A 159 -3.12 1.47 2.62
C VAL A 159 -4.43 1.94 2.01
N VAL A 160 -5.46 1.12 2.16
CA VAL A 160 -6.74 1.24 1.46
C VAL A 160 -7.85 1.49 2.47
N LYS A 161 -8.05 2.76 2.77
CA LYS A 161 -9.16 3.20 3.60
C LYS A 161 -10.43 3.29 2.76
N ALA A 162 -11.16 2.20 2.71
CA ALA A 162 -12.46 2.09 2.06
C ALA A 162 -13.26 0.96 2.71
N CYS A 163 -14.59 1.03 2.66
CA CYS A 163 -15.46 -0.04 3.14
C CYS A 163 -15.14 -1.35 2.41
N GLN A 164 -15.08 -2.45 3.16
CA GLN A 164 -15.02 -3.83 2.66
C GLN A 164 -13.84 -4.10 1.71
N SER A 165 -12.79 -3.27 1.77
CA SER A 165 -11.60 -3.33 0.92
C SER A 165 -10.65 -4.48 1.27
N GLY A 166 -10.87 -5.12 2.42
CA GLY A 166 -10.09 -6.22 2.97
C GLY A 166 -10.98 -7.36 3.45
N ASN A 167 -12.18 -7.54 2.90
CA ASN A 167 -13.16 -8.51 3.36
C ASN A 167 -12.62 -9.97 3.51
N ILE A 168 -12.88 -10.64 4.64
CA ILE A 168 -12.33 -11.97 4.94
C ILE A 168 -12.88 -13.07 4.01
N GLU A 169 -14.15 -13.01 3.62
CA GLU A 169 -14.74 -14.01 2.73
C GLU A 169 -14.12 -13.94 1.33
N ILE A 170 -13.77 -12.74 0.86
CA ILE A 170 -13.00 -12.56 -0.37
C ILE A 170 -11.59 -13.16 -0.22
N TRP A 171 -10.95 -12.98 0.93
CA TRP A 171 -9.62 -13.52 1.19
C TRP A 171 -9.60 -15.05 1.25
N GLU A 172 -10.55 -15.66 1.97
CA GLU A 172 -10.68 -17.11 2.12
C GLU A 172 -10.88 -17.81 0.77
N GLN A 173 -11.58 -17.14 -0.15
CA GLN A 173 -11.79 -17.64 -1.52
C GLN A 173 -10.66 -17.27 -2.49
N GLY A 174 -9.61 -16.60 -2.01
CA GLY A 174 -8.43 -16.27 -2.79
C GLY A 174 -8.57 -15.04 -3.69
N GLY A 175 -9.59 -14.20 -3.51
CA GLY A 175 -9.81 -13.00 -4.33
C GLY A 175 -8.60 -12.07 -4.37
N TYR A 176 -8.02 -11.76 -3.21
CA TYR A 176 -6.82 -10.91 -3.13
C TYR A 176 -5.55 -11.56 -3.68
N ARG A 177 -5.53 -12.88 -3.93
CA ARG A 177 -4.38 -13.52 -4.60
C ARG A 177 -4.26 -13.07 -6.05
N GLN A 178 -5.33 -12.53 -6.64
CA GLN A 178 -5.32 -11.95 -7.99
C GLN A 178 -4.57 -10.62 -8.08
N LEU A 179 -4.26 -9.98 -6.93
CA LEU A 179 -3.47 -8.76 -6.88
C LEU A 179 -1.99 -9.01 -7.17
N VAL A 180 -1.47 -10.22 -6.97
CA VAL A 180 -0.02 -10.48 -7.05
C VAL A 180 0.32 -11.65 -7.96
N THR A 181 1.48 -11.58 -8.60
CA THR A 181 2.15 -12.73 -9.22
C THR A 181 3.26 -13.24 -8.30
N SER A 182 3.81 -14.43 -8.56
CA SER A 182 4.88 -15.00 -7.72
C SER A 182 6.13 -14.12 -7.65
N THR A 183 6.36 -13.26 -8.63
CA THR A 183 7.49 -12.32 -8.73
C THR A 183 7.14 -10.88 -8.34
N SER A 184 5.91 -10.62 -7.89
CA SER A 184 5.46 -9.28 -7.52
C SER A 184 6.28 -8.71 -6.34
N GLY A 185 6.60 -7.42 -6.44
CA GLY A 185 7.20 -6.62 -5.37
C GLY A 185 6.24 -6.32 -4.22
N PHE A 186 4.93 -6.38 -4.46
CA PHE A 186 3.88 -5.95 -3.54
C PHE A 186 3.72 -6.88 -2.34
N SER A 187 3.96 -6.37 -1.13
CA SER A 187 3.97 -7.19 0.08
C SER A 187 2.72 -7.04 0.95
N ILE A 188 2.10 -5.87 1.04
CA ILE A 188 1.06 -5.63 2.06
C ILE A 188 -0.09 -4.76 1.57
N TRP A 189 -1.31 -5.24 1.86
CA TRP A 189 -2.58 -4.57 1.62
C TRP A 189 -3.29 -4.35 2.96
N ASN A 190 -3.16 -3.14 3.50
CA ASN A 190 -3.86 -2.71 4.71
C ASN A 190 -5.24 -2.16 4.34
N ALA A 191 -6.29 -2.65 5.00
CA ALA A 191 -7.66 -2.48 4.54
C ALA A 191 -8.67 -2.63 5.69
N PHE A 192 -9.97 -2.67 5.37
CA PHE A 192 -11.05 -2.94 6.32
C PHE A 192 -11.91 -4.14 5.89
N HIS A 193 -12.29 -5.00 6.83
CA HIS A 193 -13.12 -6.18 6.54
C HIS A 193 -14.57 -5.82 6.16
N GLY A 194 -15.20 -4.91 6.91
CA GLY A 194 -16.57 -4.45 6.71
C GLY A 194 -16.62 -2.96 6.41
N ASP A 195 -17.74 -2.32 6.74
CA ASP A 195 -17.85 -0.87 6.62
C ASP A 195 -16.76 -0.17 7.46
N SER A 196 -16.36 1.03 7.02
CA SER A 196 -15.34 1.80 7.72
C SER A 196 -15.81 3.24 7.92
N SER A 197 -15.53 3.80 9.09
CA SER A 197 -16.03 5.09 9.49
C SER A 197 -15.34 6.24 8.77
N CYS A 198 -16.08 7.31 8.56
CA CYS A 198 -15.61 8.58 7.99
C CYS A 198 -15.57 9.71 9.03
N GLY A 199 -15.53 9.36 10.32
CA GLY A 199 -15.48 10.32 11.42
C GLY A 199 -14.16 11.12 11.50
N ASN A 200 -14.16 12.20 12.30
CA ASN A 200 -12.96 13.02 12.50
C ASN A 200 -11.81 12.26 13.20
N PHE A 201 -12.11 11.20 13.94
CA PHE A 201 -11.10 10.36 14.61
C PHE A 201 -10.16 9.67 13.62
N VAL A 202 -10.60 9.47 12.37
CA VAL A 202 -9.76 8.96 11.27
C VAL A 202 -8.49 9.76 11.11
N LYS A 203 -8.58 11.09 11.20
CA LYS A 203 -7.40 11.94 11.09
C LYS A 203 -6.39 11.68 12.21
N ARG A 204 -6.87 11.37 13.41
CA ARG A 204 -6.03 11.13 14.58
C ARG A 204 -5.28 9.81 14.41
N TYR A 205 -6.00 8.71 14.17
CA TYR A 205 -5.31 7.43 14.03
C TYR A 205 -4.40 7.38 12.79
N LEU A 206 -4.70 8.12 11.71
CA LEU A 206 -3.79 8.18 10.56
C LEU A 206 -2.50 8.96 10.86
N ASP A 207 -2.59 10.00 11.71
CA ASP A 207 -1.41 10.74 12.19
C ASP A 207 -0.53 9.81 13.02
N ASP A 208 -1.13 9.11 14.00
CA ASP A 208 -0.45 8.14 14.86
C ASP A 208 0.13 6.97 14.04
N TYR A 209 -0.68 6.35 13.17
CA TYR A 209 -0.29 5.25 12.28
C TYR A 209 0.88 5.59 11.37
N THR A 210 0.85 6.75 10.71
CA THR A 210 1.94 7.14 9.81
C THR A 210 3.23 7.39 10.59
N ALA A 211 3.14 7.99 11.78
CA ALA A 211 4.28 8.22 12.65
C ALA A 211 4.89 6.93 13.22
N SER A 212 4.06 6.04 13.77
CA SER A 212 4.49 4.77 14.37
C SER A 212 5.07 3.82 13.31
N SER A 213 4.54 3.83 12.09
CA SER A 213 4.96 2.92 11.01
C SER A 213 6.28 3.28 10.30
N LYS A 214 7.04 4.25 10.85
CA LYS A 214 8.27 4.75 10.21
C LYS A 214 9.30 3.67 9.95
N ASN A 215 9.56 2.83 10.95
CA ASN A 215 10.65 1.87 10.94
C ASN A 215 10.17 0.42 11.14
N ASP A 216 8.96 0.20 11.61
CA ASP A 216 8.42 -1.13 11.88
C ASP A 216 6.89 -1.10 11.87
N GLY A 217 6.27 -2.28 11.95
CA GLY A 217 4.85 -2.41 12.26
C GLY A 217 3.86 -1.83 11.26
N VAL A 218 4.18 -1.58 9.99
CA VAL A 218 3.21 -0.98 9.05
C VAL A 218 1.93 -1.80 8.92
N GLY A 219 1.99 -3.12 9.10
CA GLY A 219 0.80 -3.97 9.18
C GLY A 219 0.15 -3.94 10.57
N GLU A 220 0.96 -4.09 11.62
CA GLU A 220 0.50 -4.16 13.02
C GLU A 220 -0.09 -2.84 13.52
N ASN A 221 0.64 -1.74 13.34
CA ASN A 221 0.22 -0.38 13.68
C ASN A 221 -1.07 0.03 12.93
N TRP A 222 -1.32 -0.50 11.73
CA TRP A 222 -2.59 -0.25 11.05
C TRP A 222 -3.77 -0.78 11.86
N ILE A 223 -3.62 -2.00 12.40
CA ILE A 223 -4.63 -2.62 13.23
C ILE A 223 -4.72 -1.90 14.57
N ASP A 224 -3.59 -1.65 15.23
CA ASP A 224 -3.57 -1.06 16.56
C ASP A 224 -4.21 0.34 16.61
N GLU A 225 -3.92 1.16 15.61
CA GLU A 225 -4.37 2.56 15.57
C GLU A 225 -5.78 2.69 14.99
N ALA A 226 -6.12 1.94 13.93
CA ALA A 226 -7.40 2.10 13.25
C ALA A 226 -8.53 1.28 13.89
N TYR A 227 -8.24 0.33 14.79
CA TYR A 227 -9.26 -0.46 15.45
C TYR A 227 -9.98 0.37 16.51
N ASP A 228 -11.31 0.48 16.42
CA ASP A 228 -12.09 1.11 17.48
C ASP A 228 -12.24 0.15 18.66
N TRP A 229 -11.38 0.34 19.68
CA TRP A 229 -11.44 -0.37 20.97
C TRP A 229 -12.65 0.02 21.83
N GLY A 230 -13.52 0.90 21.33
CA GLY A 230 -14.73 1.37 21.96
C GLY A 230 -15.90 0.37 21.91
N VAL A 231 -17.10 0.88 22.16
CA VAL A 231 -18.33 0.07 22.24
C VAL A 231 -18.89 -0.25 20.86
N PHE A 232 -18.56 0.55 19.86
CA PHE A 232 -18.96 0.38 18.47
C PHE A 232 -17.75 -0.19 17.71
N LYS A 233 -17.85 -1.44 17.26
CA LYS A 233 -16.77 -2.14 16.54
C LYS A 233 -16.90 -1.95 15.04
N ASP A 234 -17.20 -0.72 14.64
CA ASP A 234 -17.58 -0.41 13.26
C ASP A 234 -16.36 -0.53 12.34
N ASP A 235 -15.16 -0.22 12.87
CA ASP A 235 -13.90 -0.30 12.14
C ASP A 235 -13.15 -1.60 12.47
N CYS A 236 -13.17 -2.54 11.53
CA CYS A 236 -12.35 -3.76 11.58
C CYS A 236 -11.17 -3.66 10.61
N PRO A 237 -10.07 -2.97 10.96
CA PRO A 237 -8.86 -2.96 10.16
C PRO A 237 -8.25 -4.35 10.07
N VAL A 238 -7.72 -4.65 8.90
CA VAL A 238 -7.04 -5.90 8.60
C VAL A 238 -5.80 -5.63 7.77
N SER A 239 -4.85 -6.56 7.83
CA SER A 239 -3.64 -6.52 7.03
C SER A 239 -3.47 -7.83 6.28
N ILE A 240 -3.44 -7.76 4.94
CA ILE A 240 -3.17 -8.90 4.08
C ILE A 240 -1.73 -8.82 3.63
N VAL A 241 -0.89 -9.74 4.12
CA VAL A 241 0.53 -9.78 3.78
C VAL A 241 0.82 -10.95 2.84
N PHE A 242 1.35 -10.65 1.67
CA PHE A 242 1.75 -11.62 0.65
C PHE A 242 3.20 -12.03 0.83
N GLY A 243 3.51 -13.30 0.62
CA GLY A 243 4.87 -13.81 0.75
C GLY A 243 4.98 -15.33 0.77
N GLU A 244 6.21 -15.81 0.78
CA GLU A 244 6.53 -17.22 0.58
C GLU A 244 6.16 -18.05 1.82
N THR A 245 6.68 -17.63 2.98
CA THR A 245 6.47 -18.34 4.25
C THR A 245 5.64 -17.50 5.21
N LYS A 246 5.00 -18.16 6.19
CA LYS A 246 4.29 -17.44 7.27
C LYS A 246 5.24 -16.56 8.08
N ALA A 247 6.48 -16.99 8.30
CA ALA A 247 7.48 -16.24 9.07
C ALA A 247 7.89 -14.95 8.37
N LEU A 248 8.10 -14.98 7.05
CA LEU A 248 8.43 -13.78 6.27
C LEU A 248 7.25 -12.80 6.25
N ARG A 249 6.02 -13.29 6.07
CA ARG A 249 4.81 -12.47 6.15
C ARG A 249 4.63 -11.83 7.52
N LYS A 250 4.86 -12.61 8.59
CA LYS A 250 4.81 -12.10 9.96
C LYS A 250 5.90 -11.05 10.22
N SER A 251 7.11 -11.26 9.71
CA SER A 251 8.19 -10.28 9.84
C SER A 251 7.86 -8.97 9.14
N MET A 252 7.21 -8.99 7.98
CA MET A 252 6.76 -7.75 7.32
C MET A 252 5.61 -7.09 8.09
N PHE A 253 4.69 -7.86 8.66
CA PHE A 253 3.57 -7.36 9.46
C PHE A 253 4.04 -6.60 10.72
N GLU A 254 4.88 -7.22 11.56
CA GLU A 254 5.31 -6.67 12.86
C GLU A 254 6.52 -5.74 12.77
N ALA A 255 7.46 -6.02 11.84
CA ALA A 255 8.75 -5.34 11.81
C ALA A 255 9.04 -4.60 10.50
N GLY A 256 8.13 -4.65 9.51
CA GLY A 256 8.28 -3.89 8.27
C GLY A 256 7.73 -2.48 8.44
N GLY A 257 8.54 -1.45 8.20
CA GLY A 257 8.09 -0.04 8.21
C GLY A 257 8.18 0.62 6.84
N TRP A 258 7.79 1.89 6.73
CA TRP A 258 7.92 2.68 5.48
C TRP A 258 9.34 2.66 4.92
N LYS A 259 10.34 2.65 5.80
CA LYS A 259 11.77 2.74 5.48
C LYS A 259 12.57 1.45 5.70
N ASP A 260 11.99 0.47 6.36
CA ASP A 260 12.65 -0.81 6.69
C ASP A 260 11.73 -1.97 6.31
N ARG A 261 11.40 -2.04 5.03
CA ARG A 261 10.52 -3.06 4.46
C ARG A 261 11.23 -4.41 4.54
N LYS A 262 10.50 -5.45 4.93
CA LYS A 262 11.04 -6.81 5.03
C LYS A 262 10.77 -7.57 3.76
N ASN A 263 11.80 -8.24 3.25
CA ASN A 263 11.65 -9.11 2.09
C ASN A 263 10.70 -10.27 2.41
N THR A 264 9.58 -10.33 1.69
CA THR A 264 8.55 -11.37 1.86
C THR A 264 8.77 -12.59 0.95
N GLY A 265 9.80 -12.57 0.10
CA GLY A 265 10.09 -13.62 -0.87
C GLY A 265 9.09 -13.65 -2.02
N SER A 266 9.01 -14.80 -2.71
CA SER A 266 8.02 -15.02 -3.76
C SER A 266 6.59 -14.97 -3.20
N LYS A 267 5.65 -14.34 -3.91
CA LYS A 267 4.28 -14.14 -3.41
C LYS A 267 3.40 -15.37 -3.61
N THR A 268 3.81 -16.53 -3.10
CA THR A 268 3.10 -17.82 -3.24
C THR A 268 1.99 -18.05 -2.21
N GLY A 269 1.96 -17.27 -1.12
CA GLY A 269 0.88 -17.30 -0.13
C GLY A 269 0.52 -15.92 0.43
N SER A 270 -0.50 -15.89 1.30
CA SER A 270 -0.93 -14.69 2.02
C SER A 270 -1.36 -15.02 3.45
N SER A 271 -1.10 -14.11 4.39
CA SER A 271 -1.63 -14.12 5.76
C SER A 271 -2.64 -13.00 5.90
N TYR A 272 -3.66 -13.22 6.72
CA TYR A 272 -4.69 -12.24 7.05
C TYR A 272 -4.60 -11.96 8.55
N PHE A 273 -4.18 -10.75 8.92
CA PHE A 273 -4.02 -10.31 10.30
C PHE A 273 -5.19 -9.42 10.68
N PHE A 274 -5.73 -9.62 11.88
CA PHE A 274 -6.96 -8.99 12.36
C PHE A 274 -7.11 -9.14 13.88
N VAL A 275 -8.04 -8.38 14.46
CA VAL A 275 -8.49 -8.56 15.85
C VAL A 275 -9.63 -9.57 15.90
N GLY A 276 -9.44 -10.67 16.63
CA GLY A 276 -10.47 -11.70 16.79
C GLY A 276 -11.74 -11.16 17.47
N GLY A 277 -12.91 -11.56 16.96
CA GLY A 277 -14.21 -11.08 17.44
C GLY A 277 -14.55 -9.63 17.07
N CYS A 278 -13.88 -9.05 16.07
CA CYS A 278 -14.36 -7.83 15.42
C CYS A 278 -15.59 -8.14 14.58
N ASP A 279 -16.65 -7.33 14.68
CA ASP A 279 -17.96 -7.60 14.08
C ASP A 279 -18.48 -6.31 13.42
N PRO A 280 -18.03 -6.02 12.18
CA PRO A 280 -18.38 -4.78 11.50
C PRO A 280 -19.72 -4.93 10.78
N ASP A 281 -20.37 -3.80 10.51
CA ASP A 281 -21.46 -3.76 9.54
C ASP A 281 -20.98 -4.22 8.16
N SER A 282 -21.90 -4.85 7.41
CA SER A 282 -21.65 -5.36 6.05
C SER A 282 -20.48 -6.37 5.94
N GLY A 283 -20.14 -7.04 7.04
CA GLY A 283 -19.19 -8.15 7.13
C GLY A 283 -19.69 -9.22 8.11
N ARG A 284 -18.87 -10.24 8.36
CA ARG A 284 -19.14 -11.23 9.40
C ARG A 284 -18.22 -11.00 10.59
N SER A 285 -18.61 -11.45 11.78
CA SER A 285 -17.66 -11.49 12.90
C SER A 285 -16.42 -12.28 12.52
N LEU A 286 -15.26 -11.67 12.77
CA LEU A 286 -13.96 -12.28 12.61
C LEU A 286 -13.74 -13.35 13.70
N PRO A 287 -13.11 -14.49 13.34
CA PRO A 287 -12.99 -15.65 14.21
C PRO A 287 -12.05 -15.47 15.41
#